data_AF-A0A067NBY1-F1
#
_entry.id   AF-A0A067NBY1-F1
#
_cell.length_a   1.000
_cell.length_b   1.000
_cell.length_c   1.000
_cell.angle_alpha   90.00
_cell.angle_beta   90.00
_cell.angle_gamma   90.00
#
_symmetry.space_group_name_H-M   'P 1'
#
loop_
_entity.id
_entity.type
_entity.pdbx_description
1 polymer ?
#
loop_
_entity_poly.entity_id
_entity_poly.type
_entity_poly.pdbx_seq_one_letter_code
_entity_poly.pdbx_strand_id
1 'polypeptide(L)'
;YLDAVVKEGLRIHPPSQMTDRVALVDGDIPLSAPIQGQDGAPIHSLSVRMGQVFVIPFKVINTAETTWGPDGSIFRPERWLSTGINQGGIPTPDDLPHGWSGIMSFSDGPRQCLGIKTGLSL
;
A
#
# COMPACT_ATOMS: atom_id res chain seq x y z
N TYR A 1 -0.05 -20.41 -10.51
CA TYR A 1 -1.23 -19.62 -10.92
C TYR A 1 -2.14 -19.32 -9.74
N LEU A 2 -2.54 -20.30 -8.91
CA LEU A 2 -3.37 -20.03 -7.72
C LEU A 2 -2.82 -18.92 -6.80
N ASP A 3 -1.52 -18.97 -6.48
CA ASP A 3 -0.85 -17.93 -5.69
C ASP A 3 -1.00 -16.52 -6.31
N ALA A 4 -0.87 -16.41 -7.63
CA ALA A 4 -1.05 -15.15 -8.36
C ALA A 4 -2.49 -14.64 -8.29
N VAL A 5 -3.48 -15.53 -8.43
CA VAL A 5 -4.91 -15.21 -8.28
C VAL A 5 -5.22 -14.73 -6.86
N VAL A 6 -4.67 -15.41 -5.84
CA VAL A 6 -4.85 -15.04 -4.43
C VAL A 6 -4.25 -13.68 -4.13
N LYS A 7 -2.99 -13.44 -4.55
CA LYS A 7 -2.32 -12.14 -4.37
C LYS A 7 -3.06 -11.00 -5.07
N GLU A 8 -3.50 -11.21 -6.31
CA GLU A 8 -4.24 -10.20 -7.06
C GLU A 8 -5.61 -9.91 -6.44
N GLY A 9 -6.31 -10.95 -5.97
CA GLY A 9 -7.57 -10.82 -5.26
C GLY A 9 -7.42 -9.99 -3.98
N LEU A 10 -6.42 -10.32 -3.16
CA LEU A 10 -6.14 -9.61 -1.92
C LEU A 10 -5.66 -8.17 -2.16
N ARG A 11 -4.97 -7.91 -3.27
CA ARG A 11 -4.54 -6.56 -3.65
C ARG A 11 -5.74 -5.67 -3.94
N ILE A 12 -6.64 -6.08 -4.84
CA ILE A 12 -7.79 -5.26 -5.29
C ILE A 12 -8.94 -5.26 -4.27
N HIS A 13 -9.13 -6.38 -3.59
CA HIS A 13 -10.20 -6.60 -2.61
C HIS A 13 -9.60 -6.99 -1.25
N PRO A 14 -8.89 -6.07 -0.58
CA PRO A 14 -8.32 -6.37 0.73
C PRO A 14 -9.46 -6.64 1.74
N PRO A 15 -9.31 -7.59 2.68
CA PRO A 15 -10.35 -7.88 3.68
C PRO A 15 -10.74 -6.67 4.52
N SER A 16 -9.77 -5.79 4.81
CA SER A 16 -10.02 -4.44 5.32
C SER A 16 -9.64 -3.42 4.26
N GLN A 17 -10.49 -2.41 4.02
CA GLN A 17 -10.21 -1.38 3.03
C GLN A 17 -9.21 -0.33 3.52
N MET A 18 -9.14 -0.12 4.84
CA MET A 18 -8.31 0.88 5.50
C MET A 18 -8.07 0.55 6.98
N THR A 19 -7.20 1.30 7.63
CA THR A 19 -7.07 1.31 9.09
C THR A 19 -6.79 2.72 9.58
N ASP A 20 -7.13 3.00 10.84
CA ASP A 20 -6.92 4.29 11.46
C ASP A 20 -5.74 4.25 12.41
N ARG A 21 -5.10 5.41 12.57
CA ARG A 21 -4.04 5.67 13.55
C ARG A 21 -4.33 6.97 14.25
N VAL A 22 -3.92 7.04 15.51
CA VAL A 22 -4.02 8.27 16.32
C VAL A 22 -2.62 8.69 16.71
N ALA A 23 -2.26 9.93 16.43
CA ALA A 23 -1.01 10.51 16.88
C ALA A 23 -1.02 10.61 18.41
N LEU A 24 -0.06 9.96 19.08
CA LEU A 24 0.04 10.00 20.55
C LEU A 24 0.82 11.21 21.06
N VAL A 25 1.58 11.85 20.17
CA VAL A 25 2.38 13.05 20.42
C VAL A 25 2.34 13.93 19.17
N ASP A 26 2.60 15.22 19.34
CA ASP A 26 2.89 16.11 18.22
C ASP A 26 4.14 15.62 17.49
N GLY A 27 4.15 15.71 16.16
CA GLY A 27 5.30 15.32 15.36
C GLY A 27 5.15 15.60 13.88
N ASP A 28 6.23 15.40 13.13
CA ASP A 28 6.26 15.57 11.69
C ASP A 28 6.46 14.21 11.01
N ILE A 29 5.56 13.86 10.09
CA ILE A 29 5.65 12.64 9.29
C ILE A 29 6.37 12.99 7.98
N PRO A 30 7.58 12.45 7.73
CA PRO A 30 8.29 12.71 6.48
C PRO A 30 7.58 12.04 5.29
N LEU A 31 7.51 12.73 4.17
CA LEU A 31 7.00 12.21 2.91
C LEU A 31 8.13 11.60 2.09
N SER A 32 7.86 10.48 1.42
CA SER A 32 8.83 9.85 0.52
C SER A 32 9.12 10.70 -0.73
N ALA A 33 8.10 11.44 -1.19
CA ALA A 33 8.20 12.42 -2.26
C ALA A 33 7.52 13.73 -1.83
N PRO A 34 8.08 14.91 -2.17
CA PRO A 34 7.47 16.17 -1.82
C PRO A 34 6.12 16.35 -2.53
N ILE A 35 5.14 16.94 -1.84
CA ILE A 35 3.86 17.34 -2.43
C ILE A 35 3.81 18.86 -2.60
N GLN A 36 3.00 19.34 -3.54
CA GLN A 36 2.88 20.78 -3.79
C GLN A 36 1.86 21.41 -2.84
N GLY A 37 2.30 22.44 -2.11
CA GLY A 37 1.45 23.28 -1.26
C GLY A 37 0.58 24.24 -2.09
N GLN A 38 -0.41 24.85 -1.43
CA GLN A 38 -1.31 25.81 -2.07
C GLN A 38 -0.61 27.09 -2.53
N ASP A 39 0.49 27.44 -1.88
CA ASP A 39 1.40 28.53 -2.21
C ASP A 39 2.42 28.15 -3.30
N GLY A 40 2.35 26.91 -3.81
CA GLY A 40 3.29 26.36 -4.78
C GLY A 40 4.61 25.88 -4.16
N ALA A 41 4.81 26.03 -2.85
CA ALA A 41 6.02 25.56 -2.17
C ALA A 41 5.97 24.03 -1.97
N PRO A 42 7.12 23.33 -2.07
CA PRO A 42 7.17 21.90 -1.81
C PRO A 42 7.05 21.62 -0.30
N ILE A 43 6.20 20.67 0.05
CA ILE A 43 6.00 20.16 1.41
C ILE A 43 6.69 18.80 1.50
N HIS A 44 7.65 18.69 2.43
CA HIS A 44 8.44 17.47 2.66
C HIS A 44 7.96 16.64 3.85
N SER A 45 7.14 17.22 4.73
CA SER A 45 6.60 16.56 5.91
C SER A 45 5.21 17.06 6.24
N LEU A 46 4.43 16.22 6.91
CA LEU A 46 3.11 16.57 7.43
C LEU A 46 3.18 16.67 8.95
N SER A 47 2.94 17.87 9.48
CA SER A 47 2.79 18.06 10.92
C SER A 47 1.47 17.50 11.41
N VAL A 48 1.52 16.65 12.42
CA VAL A 48 0.37 16.06 13.09
C VAL A 48 0.35 16.46 14.56
N ARG A 49 -0.85 16.69 15.09
CA ARG A 49 -1.06 17.00 16.51
C ARG A 49 -1.47 15.76 17.29
N MET A 50 -1.12 15.72 18.58
CA MET A 50 -1.62 14.71 19.50
C MET A 50 -3.15 14.61 19.41
N GLY A 51 -3.66 13.38 19.34
CA GLY A 51 -5.09 13.07 19.18
C GLY A 51 -5.59 13.12 17.73
N GLN A 52 -4.79 13.59 16.77
CA GLN A 52 -5.17 13.60 15.36
C GLN A 52 -5.28 12.18 14.81
N VAL A 53 -6.40 11.89 14.15
CA VAL A 53 -6.64 10.62 13.47
C VAL A 53 -6.20 10.71 12.02
N PHE A 54 -5.49 9.69 11.53
CA PHE A 54 -5.17 9.55 10.13
C PHE A 54 -5.49 8.14 9.62
N VAL A 55 -5.94 8.08 8.37
CA VAL A 55 -6.38 6.86 7.70
C VAL A 55 -5.26 6.36 6.81
N ILE A 56 -5.00 5.06 6.86
CA ILE A 56 -4.13 4.35 5.92
C ILE A 56 -5.05 3.58 4.95
N PRO A 57 -5.27 4.07 3.73
CA PRO A 57 -6.24 3.50 2.79
C PRO A 57 -5.62 2.36 1.98
N PHE A 58 -5.69 1.13 2.50
CA PHE A 58 -5.10 -0.05 1.87
C PHE A 58 -5.54 -0.25 0.42
N LYS A 59 -6.85 -0.14 0.14
CA LYS A 59 -7.37 -0.30 -1.22
C LYS A 59 -6.73 0.70 -2.18
N VAL A 60 -6.70 1.98 -1.79
CA VAL A 60 -6.18 3.06 -2.62
C VAL A 60 -4.71 2.84 -2.93
N ILE A 61 -3.89 2.49 -1.93
CA ILE A 61 -2.47 2.21 -2.10
C ILE A 61 -2.26 0.98 -3.00
N ASN A 62 -3.04 -0.08 -2.77
CA ASN A 62 -2.94 -1.31 -3.53
C ASN A 62 -3.40 -1.18 -4.99
N THR A 63 -4.15 -0.13 -5.37
CA THR A 63 -4.62 0.08 -6.74
C THR A 63 -4.15 1.40 -7.36
N ALA A 64 -3.29 2.15 -6.68
CA ALA A 64 -2.79 3.43 -7.14
C ALA A 64 -2.00 3.26 -8.45
N GLU A 65 -2.37 4.02 -9.48
CA GLU A 65 -1.71 3.94 -10.79
C GLU A 65 -0.22 4.33 -10.71
N THR A 66 0.13 5.23 -9.78
CA THR A 66 1.51 5.65 -9.50
C THR A 66 2.40 4.49 -9.07
N THR A 67 1.82 3.47 -8.43
CA THR A 67 2.55 2.29 -7.94
C THR A 67 2.34 1.12 -8.89
N TRP A 68 1.10 0.82 -9.28
CA TRP A 68 0.72 -0.41 -9.98
C TRP A 68 0.57 -0.26 -11.50
N GLY A 69 0.79 0.93 -12.02
CA GLY A 69 0.60 1.28 -13.43
C GLY A 69 -0.86 1.58 -13.80
N PRO A 70 -1.13 1.93 -15.07
CA PRO A 70 -2.45 2.39 -15.53
C PRO A 70 -3.58 1.37 -15.35
N ASP A 71 -3.24 0.09 -15.22
CA ASP A 71 -4.17 -1.01 -14.99
C ASP A 71 -4.22 -1.45 -13.53
N GLY A 72 -3.76 -0.61 -12.59
CA GLY A 72 -3.72 -0.91 -11.16
C GLY A 72 -5.07 -1.30 -10.57
N SER A 73 -6.17 -0.80 -11.13
CA SER A 73 -7.54 -1.15 -10.70
C SER A 73 -8.10 -2.44 -11.34
N ILE A 74 -7.39 -3.02 -12.32
CA ILE A 74 -7.84 -4.18 -13.09
C ILE A 74 -7.31 -5.46 -12.45
N PHE A 75 -8.20 -6.46 -12.30
CA PHE A 75 -7.84 -7.80 -11.84
C PHE A 75 -7.07 -8.56 -12.92
N ARG A 76 -5.75 -8.68 -12.74
CA ARG A 76 -4.86 -9.40 -13.65
C ARG A 76 -3.84 -10.26 -12.89
N PRO A 77 -4.15 -11.55 -12.61
CA PRO A 77 -3.23 -12.47 -11.95
C PRO A 77 -1.86 -12.57 -12.63
N GLU A 78 -1.81 -12.43 -13.95
CA GLU A 78 -0.59 -12.54 -14.76
C GLU A 78 0.48 -11.51 -14.36
N ARG A 79 0.08 -10.41 -13.70
CA ARG A 79 1.00 -9.41 -13.13
C ARG A 79 2.03 -10.03 -12.18
N TRP A 80 1.64 -11.08 -11.46
CA TRP A 80 2.50 -11.75 -10.47
C TRP A 80 3.43 -12.80 -11.08
N LEU A 81 3.35 -13.01 -12.40
CA LEU A 81 4.18 -14.00 -13.12
C LEU A 81 5.41 -13.38 -13.79
N SER A 82 5.45 -12.04 -13.87
CA SER A 82 6.54 -11.27 -14.49
C SER A 82 6.98 -10.13 -13.56
N THR A 83 8.23 -9.69 -13.70
CA THR A 83 8.78 -8.55 -12.94
C THR A 83 8.96 -7.34 -13.85
N GLY A 84 8.59 -6.15 -13.36
CA GLY A 84 8.73 -4.89 -14.08
C GLY A 84 7.44 -4.43 -14.74
N ILE A 85 7.01 -3.21 -14.40
CA ILE A 85 5.77 -2.59 -14.92
C ILE A 85 5.75 -2.54 -16.46
N ASN A 86 6.90 -2.27 -17.09
CA ASN A 86 7.03 -2.23 -18.56
C ASN A 86 6.78 -3.59 -19.24
N GLN A 87 6.84 -4.69 -18.48
CA GLN A 87 6.54 -6.04 -18.95
C GLN A 87 5.14 -6.52 -18.50
N GLY A 88 4.31 -5.60 -17.97
CA GLY A 88 2.99 -5.90 -17.39
C GLY A 88 3.07 -6.60 -16.03
N GLY A 89 4.26 -6.69 -15.44
CA GLY A 89 4.54 -7.35 -14.17
C GLY A 89 4.37 -6.45 -12.94
N ILE A 90 4.79 -6.95 -11.77
CA ILE A 90 4.82 -6.16 -10.54
C ILE A 90 5.93 -5.10 -10.56
N PRO A 91 5.77 -3.96 -9.86
CA PRO A 91 6.83 -2.98 -9.63
C PRO A 91 8.06 -3.57 -8.95
N THR A 92 9.16 -2.83 -8.93
CA THR A 92 10.34 -3.27 -8.19
C THR A 92 10.05 -3.28 -6.68
N PRO A 93 10.71 -4.12 -5.88
CA PRO A 93 10.47 -4.17 -4.44
C PRO A 93 10.62 -2.82 -3.73
N ASP A 94 11.49 -1.95 -4.22
CA ASP A 94 11.74 -0.61 -3.64
C ASP A 94 10.58 0.37 -3.89
N ASP A 95 9.77 0.11 -4.92
CA ASP A 95 8.59 0.92 -5.27
C ASP A 95 7.30 0.40 -4.62
N LEU A 96 7.36 -0.74 -3.93
CA LEU A 96 6.21 -1.39 -3.32
C LEU A 96 6.10 -1.08 -1.82
N PRO A 97 4.86 -1.09 -1.26
CA PRO A 97 4.67 -1.10 0.19
C PRO A 97 5.42 -2.26 0.85
N HIS A 98 5.99 -2.05 2.04
CA HIS A 98 6.75 -3.08 2.77
C HIS A 98 5.89 -4.23 3.35
N GLY A 99 4.57 -4.20 3.14
CA GLY A 99 3.65 -5.25 3.58
C GLY A 99 3.90 -6.61 2.89
N TRP A 100 3.15 -7.62 3.32
CA TRP A 100 3.26 -8.97 2.78
C TRP A 100 3.12 -8.97 1.25
N SER A 101 4.11 -9.54 0.54
CA SER A 101 4.14 -9.61 -0.93
C SER A 101 4.00 -8.26 -1.64
N GLY A 102 4.37 -7.15 -0.99
CA GLY A 102 4.27 -5.82 -1.59
C GLY A 102 2.86 -5.21 -1.56
N ILE A 103 1.95 -5.72 -0.72
CA ILE A 103 0.57 -5.20 -0.58
C ILE A 103 0.23 -4.89 0.87
N MET A 104 -0.66 -3.91 1.07
CA MET A 104 -1.05 -3.44 2.41
C MET A 104 -2.22 -4.22 3.04
N SER A 105 -2.72 -5.26 2.37
CA SER A 105 -3.93 -6.01 2.77
C SER A 105 -3.83 -6.66 4.15
N PHE A 106 -2.61 -6.83 4.65
CA PHE A 106 -2.31 -7.38 5.97
C PHE A 106 -1.62 -6.38 6.90
N SER A 107 -1.73 -5.08 6.61
CA SER A 107 -0.99 -4.01 7.27
C SER A 107 0.53 -4.18 7.19
N ASP A 108 1.24 -3.35 7.94
CA ASP A 108 2.71 -3.28 7.95
C ASP A 108 3.24 -2.99 9.36
N GLY A 109 4.51 -3.30 9.59
CA GLY A 109 5.24 -3.05 10.83
C GLY A 109 4.72 -3.86 12.03
N PRO A 110 4.77 -3.30 13.25
CA PRO A 110 4.37 -4.00 14.48
C PRO A 110 2.88 -4.37 14.56
N ARG A 111 2.06 -3.88 13.63
CA ARG A 111 0.61 -4.15 13.57
C ARG A 111 0.22 -4.98 12.35
N GLN A 112 1.18 -5.65 11.71
CA GLN A 112 0.90 -6.60 10.63
C GLN A 112 0.04 -7.78 11.14
N CYS A 113 -0.79 -8.34 10.26
CA CYS A 113 -1.66 -9.46 10.59
C CYS A 113 -0.81 -10.69 11.00
N LEU A 114 -1.06 -11.21 12.20
CA LEU A 114 -0.39 -12.41 12.69
C LEU A 114 -0.90 -13.70 12.01
N GLY A 115 -2.13 -13.64 11.48
CA GLY A 115 -2.81 -14.77 10.87
C GLY A 115 -2.56 -14.96 9.38
N ILE A 116 -1.62 -14.24 8.75
CA ILE A 116 -1.37 -14.32 7.29
C ILE A 116 -1.06 -15.77 6.89
N LYS A 117 -0.13 -16.41 7.61
CA LYS A 117 0.33 -17.77 7.29
C LYS A 117 -0.77 -18.81 7.47
N THR A 118 -1.61 -18.66 8.50
CA THR A 118 -2.71 -19.60 8.78
C THR A 118 -3.93 -19.34 7.91
N GLY A 119 -4.18 -18.09 7.51
CA GLY A 119 -5.30 -17.74 6.64
C GLY A 119 -5.05 -18.06 5.17
N LEU A 120 -3.79 -18.14 4.76
CA LEU A 120 -3.37 -18.47 3.39
C LEU A 120 -2.79 -19.88 3.23
N SER A 121 -2.77 -20.69 4.29
CA SER A 121 -2.42 -22.10 4.18
C SER A 121 -3.58 -22.87 3.55
N LEU A 122 -3.50 -23.03 2.22
CA LEU A 122 -4.28 -24.00 1.43
C LEU A 122 -3.40 -25.21 1.11
#